data_AF-A0A642KVC4-F1
#
_entry.id   AF-A0A642KVC4-F1
#
_cell.length_a   1.000
_cell.length_b   1.000
_cell.length_c   1.000
_cell.angle_alpha   90.00
_cell.angle_beta   90.00
_cell.angle_gamma   90.00
#
_symmetry.space_group_name_H-M   'P 1'
#
loop_
_entity.id
_entity.type
_entity.pdbx_description
1 polymer ?
#
loop_
_entity_poly.entity_id
_entity_poly.type
_entity_poly.pdbx_seq_one_letter_code
_entity_poly.pdbx_strand_id
1 'polypeptide(L)' 'MHRLLSRFRLKISPTLIRINHKAGHGFNKATTKLVKEQADIYAFIMYNLGMKMKY' A
#
# COMPACT_ATOMS: atom_id res chain seq x y z
N MET A 1 17.63 34.06 -20.19
CA MET A 1 17.75 32.60 -20.30
C MET A 1 18.18 32.02 -18.95
N HIS A 2 17.26 31.82 -18.01
CA HIS A 2 17.60 31.22 -16.72
C HIS A 2 16.35 30.50 -16.17
N ARG A 3 16.53 29.24 -15.75
CA ARG A 3 15.58 28.34 -15.06
C ARG A 3 14.67 27.49 -15.96
N LEU A 4 15.24 26.42 -16.51
CA LEU A 4 14.50 25.25 -17.01
C LEU A 4 14.88 23.94 -16.30
N LEU A 5 15.41 24.02 -15.06
CA LEU A 5 15.72 22.83 -14.24
C LEU A 5 14.68 22.61 -13.14
N SER A 6 13.40 22.79 -13.47
CA SER A 6 12.33 22.39 -12.55
C SER A 6 11.99 20.91 -12.76
N ARG A 7 12.64 20.11 -11.92
CA ARG A 7 11.97 19.03 -11.16
C ARG A 7 11.78 17.68 -11.87
N PHE A 8 12.89 16.98 -12.12
CA PHE A 8 12.87 15.53 -12.25
C PHE A 8 12.73 14.91 -10.85
N ARG A 9 11.49 14.71 -10.37
CA ARG A 9 11.25 14.03 -9.09
C ARG A 9 11.24 12.53 -9.34
N LEU A 10 12.34 11.85 -9.01
CA LEU A 10 12.38 10.39 -9.04
C LEU A 10 11.28 9.84 -8.12
N LYS A 11 10.40 8.98 -8.65
CA LYS A 11 9.37 8.29 -7.85
C LYS A 11 10.07 7.23 -7.02
N ILE A 12 10.28 7.51 -5.73
CA ILE A 12 10.79 6.54 -4.76
C ILE A 12 9.64 5.59 -4.44
N SER A 13 9.78 4.31 -4.79
CA SER A 13 8.80 3.27 -4.44
C SER A 13 8.99 2.87 -2.97
N PRO A 14 7.94 2.93 -2.13
CA PRO A 14 8.08 2.59 -0.72
C PRO A 14 8.25 1.08 -0.52
N THR A 15 9.25 0.68 0.25
CA THR A 15 9.43 -0.70 0.73
C THR A 15 8.90 -0.78 2.15
N LEU A 16 7.80 -1.52 2.34
CA LEU A 16 7.10 -1.62 3.62
C LEU A 16 6.94 -3.09 4.03
N ILE A 17 6.97 -3.35 5.34
CA ILE A 17 6.57 -4.63 5.94
C ILE A 17 5.38 -4.40 6.86
N ARG A 18 4.37 -5.27 6.78
CA ARG A 18 3.24 -5.28 7.69
C ARG A 18 3.33 -6.49 8.61
N ILE A 19 3.41 -6.22 9.91
CA ILE A 19 3.46 -7.26 10.94
C ILE A 19 2.13 -7.25 11.69
N ASN A 20 1.43 -8.38 11.72
CA ASN A 20 0.14 -8.49 12.40
C ASN A 20 0.35 -8.90 13.87
N HIS A 21 -0.27 -8.18 14.81
CA HIS A 21 -0.12 -8.44 16.24
C HIS A 21 -1.01 -9.62 16.69
N LYS A 22 -0.42 -10.56 17.47
CA LYS A 22 -1.08 -11.80 17.94
C LYS A 22 -1.69 -12.59 16.77
N ALA A 23 -0.90 -12.85 15.74
CA ALA A 23 -1.25 -13.71 14.62
C ALA A 23 -0.18 -14.81 14.47
N GLY A 24 -0.61 -16.08 14.42
CA GLY A 24 0.25 -17.22 14.09
C GLY A 24 0.36 -17.42 12.58
N HIS A 25 0.75 -18.63 12.15
CA HIS A 25 0.96 -19.00 10.73
C HIS A 25 -0.28 -18.86 9.83
N GLY A 26 -1.45 -18.54 10.38
CA GLY A 26 -2.65 -18.18 9.63
C GLY A 26 -3.88 -19.02 9.97
N PHE A 27 -3.70 -20.17 10.63
CA PHE A 27 -4.80 -21.04 11.05
C PHE A 27 -5.65 -20.35 12.13
N ASN A 28 -6.98 -20.40 12.00
CA ASN A 28 -7.95 -19.78 12.93
C ASN A 28 -7.85 -18.25 13.10
N LYS A 29 -7.33 -17.53 12.10
CA LYS A 29 -7.40 -16.06 12.09
C LYS A 29 -8.86 -15.62 11.96
N ALA A 30 -9.33 -14.75 12.86
CA ALA A 30 -10.68 -14.20 12.79
C ALA A 30 -10.96 -13.55 11.42
N THR A 31 -12.15 -13.76 10.86
CA THR A 31 -12.53 -13.25 9.52
C THR A 31 -12.31 -11.74 9.39
N THR A 32 -12.58 -10.98 10.46
CA THR A 32 -12.34 -9.53 10.50
C THR A 32 -10.86 -9.17 10.32
N LYS A 33 -9.93 -9.97 10.85
CA LYS A 33 -8.50 -9.79 10.62
C LYS A 33 -8.10 -10.14 9.19
N LEU A 34 -8.72 -11.17 8.58
CA LEU A 34 -8.49 -11.51 7.16
C LEU A 34 -8.94 -10.40 6.22
N VAL A 35 -10.14 -9.84 6.44
CA VAL A 35 -10.66 -8.72 5.63
C VAL A 35 -9.77 -7.49 5.76
N LYS A 36 -9.36 -7.12 6.97
CA LYS A 36 -8.38 -6.03 7.18
C LYS A 36 -7.04 -6.32 6.53
N GLU A 37 -6.64 -7.59 6.49
CA GLU A 37 -5.38 -7.96 5.85
C GLU A 37 -5.44 -7.65 4.36
N GLN A 38 -6.48 -8.17 3.73
CA GLN A 38 -6.71 -8.06 2.30
C GLN A 38 -7.01 -6.62 1.86
N ALA A 39 -7.73 -5.86 2.70
CA ALA A 39 -8.04 -4.44 2.44
C ALA A 39 -6.76 -3.60 2.33
N ASP A 40 -5.82 -3.71 3.27
CA ASP A 40 -4.59 -2.88 3.20
C ASP A 40 -3.68 -3.30 2.04
N ILE A 41 -3.65 -4.61 1.67
CA ILE A 41 -2.91 -5.09 0.50
C ILE A 41 -3.46 -4.44 -0.77
N TYR A 42 -4.78 -4.52 -0.99
CA TYR A 42 -5.40 -3.95 -2.18
C TYR A 42 -5.31 -2.43 -2.18
N ALA A 43 -5.49 -1.76 -1.04
CA ALA A 43 -5.32 -0.32 -0.92
C ALA A 43 -3.91 0.11 -1.33
N PHE A 44 -2.87 -0.60 -0.87
CA PHE A 44 -1.49 -0.31 -1.25
C PHE A 44 -1.24 -0.49 -2.75
N ILE A 45 -1.75 -1.57 -3.34
CA ILE A 45 -1.64 -1.83 -4.78
C ILE A 45 -2.35 -0.71 -5.56
N MET A 46 -3.61 -0.44 -5.24
CA MET A 46 -4.43 0.56 -5.93
C MET A 46 -3.81 1.95 -5.84
N TYR A 47 -3.28 2.33 -4.67
CA TYR A 47 -2.60 3.60 -4.47
C TYR A 47 -1.35 3.73 -5.36
N ASN A 48 -0.49 2.70 -5.38
CA ASN A 48 0.76 2.74 -6.15
C ASN A 48 0.54 2.69 -7.67
N LEU A 49 -0.55 2.03 -8.11
CA LEU A 49 -1.00 1.98 -9.49
C LEU A 49 -1.82 3.22 -9.92
N GLY A 50 -2.12 4.14 -8.99
CA GLY A 50 -2.89 5.35 -9.28
C GLY A 50 -4.36 5.08 -9.63
N MET A 51 -4.90 3.94 -9.19
CA MET A 51 -6.30 3.58 -9.40
C MET A 51 -7.20 4.52 -8.59
N LYS A 52 -8.24 5.04 -9.24
CA LYS A 52 -9.24 5.90 -8.60
C LYS A 52 -10.49 5.09 -8.30
N MET A 53 -10.89 5.06 -7.03
CA MET A 53 -12.17 4.49 -6.63
C MET A 53 -13.30 5.34 -7.22
N LYS A 54 -14.24 4.68 -7.90
CA LYS A 54 -15.52 5.27 -8.25
C LYS A 54 -16.55 4.70 -7.28
N TYR A 55 -17.31 5.60 -6.67
CA TYR A 55 -18.45 5.29 -5.81
C TYR A 55 -19.75 5.51 -6.59
#